data_AF-A0A2S5LHE6-F1
#
_entry.id   AF-A0A2S5LHE6-F1
#
_cell.length_a   1.000
_cell.length_b   1.000
_cell.length_c   1.000
_cell.angle_alpha   90.00
_cell.angle_beta   90.00
_cell.angle_gamma   90.00
#
_symmetry.space_group_name_H-M   'P 1'
#
loop_
_entity.id
_entity.type
_entity.pdbx_description
1 polymer ?
#
loop_
_entity_poly.entity_id
_entity_poly.type
_entity_poly.pdbx_seq_one_letter_code
_entity_poly.pdbx_strand_id
1 'polypeptide(L)'
;MNIIKSSGEKLISELLANPDKFYKQGKAYQLLQEYFHGLPLDTLKPLLSHINGNVRGTAVFVASELGGKAKCLIQEITSLINDPDKKIQWDALESVMTCSTGTDVEKFIFVVKELESSDDSISRLAMRLVSNADLSQLEAGFKLSHTLGPFGKLHEHGLSMLLRGNSITEADIISMLKNPEPLDRIYGAIAAKRLFRHHPKFLEIASSSLDSKISRFSSEALDTLGN
;
A
#
# COMPACT_ATOMS: atom_id res chain seq x y z
N MET A 1 21.15 31.82 -23.27
CA MET A 1 21.58 30.43 -23.53
C MET A 1 20.35 29.56 -23.33
N ASN A 2 19.69 29.11 -24.41
CA ASN A 2 18.48 28.28 -24.31
C ASN A 2 18.92 26.86 -23.94
N ILE A 3 18.69 26.47 -22.69
CA ILE A 3 18.86 25.08 -22.27
C ILE A 3 17.78 24.28 -23.00
N ILE A 4 18.18 23.36 -23.88
CA ILE A 4 17.26 22.45 -24.56
C ILE A 4 16.72 21.51 -23.49
N LYS A 5 15.45 21.67 -23.12
CA LYS A 5 14.79 20.79 -22.16
C LYS A 5 14.78 19.35 -22.67
N SER A 6 15.09 18.40 -21.79
CA SER A 6 14.92 16.96 -22.08
C SER A 6 13.44 16.63 -22.35
N SER A 7 13.16 15.47 -22.94
CA SER A 7 11.77 15.01 -23.18
C SER A 7 10.96 14.98 -21.87
N GLY A 8 11.51 14.40 -20.81
CA GLY A 8 10.95 14.45 -19.47
C GLY A 8 10.72 15.86 -18.91
N GLU A 9 11.67 16.78 -19.04
CA GLU A 9 11.49 18.17 -18.57
C GLU A 9 10.39 18.93 -19.33
N LYS A 10 10.18 18.61 -20.61
CA LYS A 10 9.06 19.13 -21.39
C LYS A 10 7.74 18.58 -20.86
N LEU A 11 7.64 17.27 -20.60
CA LEU A 11 6.45 16.67 -20.02
C LEU A 11 6.13 17.24 -18.63
N ILE A 12 7.13 17.45 -17.78
CA ILE A 12 6.93 18.14 -16.49
C ILE A 12 6.42 19.56 -16.71
N SER A 13 6.99 20.30 -17.65
CA SER A 13 6.54 21.67 -17.96
C SER A 13 5.09 21.70 -18.47
N GLU A 14 4.70 20.72 -19.29
CA GLU A 14 3.32 20.56 -19.77
C GLU A 14 2.34 20.20 -18.65
N LEU A 15 2.75 19.29 -17.76
CA LEU A 15 1.97 18.93 -16.57
C LEU A 15 1.70 20.16 -15.70
N LEU A 16 2.72 20.97 -15.44
CA LEU A 16 2.58 22.19 -14.63
C LEU A 16 1.76 23.28 -15.33
N ALA A 17 1.84 23.39 -16.66
CA ALA A 17 1.12 24.41 -17.42
C ALA A 17 -0.38 24.11 -17.55
N ASN A 18 -0.77 22.84 -17.74
CA ASN A 18 -2.17 22.45 -17.84
C ASN A 18 -2.40 21.01 -17.32
N PRO A 19 -2.48 20.83 -16.00
CA PRO A 19 -2.59 19.50 -15.37
C PRO A 19 -3.79 18.69 -15.86
N ASP A 20 -4.94 19.34 -16.03
CA ASP A 20 -6.19 18.67 -16.44
C ASP A 20 -6.09 18.13 -17.86
N LYS A 21 -5.52 18.91 -18.77
CA LYS A 21 -5.27 18.48 -20.15
C LYS A 21 -4.23 17.36 -20.18
N PHE A 22 -3.16 17.48 -19.39
CA PHE A 22 -2.11 16.46 -19.31
C PHE A 22 -2.69 15.10 -18.87
N TYR A 23 -3.51 15.12 -17.82
CA TYR A 23 -4.19 13.95 -17.30
C TYR A 23 -5.13 13.32 -18.34
N LYS A 24 -6.02 14.13 -18.96
CA LYS A 24 -6.96 13.66 -19.99
C LYS A 24 -6.28 13.06 -21.23
N GLN A 25 -5.06 13.49 -21.53
CA GLN A 25 -4.26 12.96 -22.64
C GLN A 25 -3.47 11.69 -22.28
N GLY A 26 -3.57 11.19 -21.04
CA GLY A 26 -2.86 9.99 -20.60
C GLY A 26 -1.33 10.16 -20.57
N LYS A 27 -0.83 11.39 -20.50
CA LYS A 27 0.62 11.68 -20.58
C LYS A 27 1.40 11.25 -19.33
N ALA A 28 0.72 10.86 -18.26
CA ALA A 28 1.34 10.27 -17.07
C ALA A 28 2.19 9.04 -17.43
N TYR A 29 1.74 8.19 -18.36
CA TYR A 29 2.52 7.05 -18.80
C TYR A 29 3.78 7.45 -19.57
N GLN A 30 3.69 8.50 -20.41
CA GLN A 30 4.88 9.02 -21.11
C GLN A 30 5.90 9.56 -20.10
N LEU A 31 5.44 10.28 -19.07
CA LEU A 31 6.31 10.76 -18.01
C LEU A 31 6.95 9.61 -17.22
N LEU A 32 6.20 8.56 -16.92
CA LEU A 32 6.72 7.33 -16.31
C LEU A 32 7.84 6.70 -17.16
N GLN A 33 7.66 6.61 -18.48
CA GLN A 33 8.69 6.08 -19.38
C GLN A 33 9.97 6.91 -19.31
N GLU A 34 9.88 8.24 -19.20
CA GLU A 34 11.07 9.09 -19.04
C GLU A 34 11.83 8.80 -17.74
N TYR A 35 11.14 8.50 -16.64
CA TYR A 35 11.81 8.04 -15.41
C TYR A 35 12.48 6.68 -15.56
N PHE A 36 11.87 5.74 -16.30
CA PHE A 36 12.55 4.49 -16.66
C PHE A 36 13.76 4.71 -17.59
N HIS A 37 13.76 5.79 -18.38
CA HIS A 37 14.88 6.21 -19.22
C HIS A 37 15.92 7.11 -18.51
N GLY A 38 15.79 7.30 -17.19
CA GLY A 38 16.82 7.98 -16.39
C GLY A 38 16.57 9.47 -16.13
N LEU A 39 15.34 9.97 -16.28
CA LEU A 39 14.97 11.27 -15.72
C LEU A 39 15.25 11.27 -14.20
N PRO A 40 15.95 12.28 -13.64
CA PRO A 40 16.36 12.26 -12.23
C PRO A 40 15.16 12.24 -11.27
N LEU A 41 15.12 11.30 -10.33
CA LEU A 41 14.00 11.14 -9.40
C LEU A 41 13.73 12.38 -8.53
N ASP A 42 14.74 13.20 -8.25
CA ASP A 42 14.59 14.45 -7.51
C ASP A 42 13.61 15.43 -8.20
N THR A 43 13.37 15.29 -9.51
CA THR A 43 12.36 16.11 -10.19
C THR A 43 10.93 15.75 -9.79
N LEU A 44 10.67 14.60 -9.15
CA LEU A 44 9.35 14.26 -8.59
C LEU A 44 9.04 14.99 -7.29
N LYS A 45 10.04 15.36 -6.48
CA LYS A 45 9.84 15.99 -5.17
C LYS A 45 8.90 17.21 -5.20
N PRO A 46 9.14 18.24 -6.04
CA PRO A 46 8.23 19.39 -6.09
C PRO A 46 6.86 19.05 -6.66
N LEU A 47 6.72 17.96 -7.43
CA LEU A 47 5.45 17.52 -7.99
C LEU A 47 4.59 16.79 -6.95
N LEU A 48 5.21 15.96 -6.10
CA LEU A 48 4.55 15.25 -5.00
C LEU A 48 3.95 16.21 -3.97
N SER A 49 4.61 17.34 -3.70
CA SER A 49 4.12 18.37 -2.77
C SER A 49 3.28 19.47 -3.45
N HIS A 50 2.87 19.29 -4.71
CA HIS A 50 2.21 20.35 -5.46
C HIS A 50 0.75 20.56 -5.04
N ILE A 51 0.31 21.83 -4.99
CA ILE A 51 -1.04 22.23 -4.54
C ILE A 51 -2.16 21.75 -5.46
N ASN A 52 -1.87 21.54 -6.75
CA ASN A 52 -2.83 21.00 -7.71
C ASN A 52 -2.89 19.46 -7.66
N GLY A 53 -4.09 18.90 -7.46
CA GLY A 53 -4.33 17.46 -7.32
C GLY A 53 -3.90 16.61 -8.49
N ASN A 54 -4.10 17.07 -9.73
CA ASN A 54 -3.69 16.33 -10.91
C ASN A 54 -2.16 16.27 -11.05
N VAL A 55 -1.44 17.29 -10.57
CA VAL A 55 0.04 17.28 -10.55
C VAL A 55 0.55 16.27 -9.54
N ARG A 56 0.14 16.37 -8.27
CA ARG A 56 0.58 15.42 -7.23
C ARG A 56 0.08 13.99 -7.49
N GLY A 57 -1.13 13.84 -8.04
CA GLY A 57 -1.71 12.56 -8.46
C GLY A 57 -0.91 11.91 -9.58
N THR A 58 -0.45 12.68 -10.56
CA THR A 58 0.46 12.18 -11.60
C THR A 58 1.81 11.78 -10.99
N ALA A 59 2.35 12.57 -10.06
CA ALA A 59 3.65 12.30 -9.45
C ALA A 59 3.64 11.03 -8.58
N VAL A 60 2.60 10.83 -7.77
CA VAL A 60 2.49 9.64 -6.90
C VAL A 60 2.20 8.38 -7.71
N PHE A 61 1.42 8.49 -8.80
CA PHE A 61 1.27 7.40 -9.76
C PHE A 61 2.61 6.98 -10.35
N VAL A 62 3.43 7.94 -10.79
CA VAL A 62 4.77 7.62 -11.28
C VAL A 62 5.62 6.94 -10.19
N ALA A 63 5.55 7.43 -8.94
CA ALA A 63 6.28 6.84 -7.83
C ALA A 63 5.84 5.39 -7.51
N SER A 64 4.54 5.08 -7.58
CA SER A 64 4.02 3.73 -7.32
C SER A 64 4.49 2.74 -8.38
N GLU A 65 4.46 3.14 -9.65
CA GLU A 65 4.91 2.32 -10.78
C GLU A 65 6.44 2.11 -10.80
N LEU A 66 7.21 3.04 -10.23
CA LEU A 66 8.66 2.87 -10.05
C LEU A 66 9.01 1.87 -8.93
N GLY A 67 8.06 1.57 -8.04
CA GLY A 67 8.24 0.68 -6.90
C GLY A 67 9.43 1.10 -6.02
N GLY A 68 10.26 0.13 -5.63
CA GLY A 68 11.42 0.38 -4.76
C GLY A 68 12.45 1.39 -5.31
N LYS A 69 12.43 1.71 -6.62
CA LYS A 69 13.28 2.78 -7.18
C LYS A 69 12.91 4.15 -6.62
N ALA A 70 11.66 4.37 -6.22
CA ALA A 70 11.17 5.62 -5.64
C ALA A 70 11.52 5.79 -4.15
N LYS A 71 12.32 4.87 -3.56
CA LYS A 71 12.64 4.88 -2.12
C LYS A 71 13.19 6.22 -1.61
N CYS A 72 13.98 6.93 -2.41
CA CYS A 72 14.52 8.24 -2.02
C CYS A 72 13.46 9.35 -1.84
N LEU A 73 12.21 9.09 -2.22
CA LEU A 73 11.05 9.99 -2.14
C LEU A 73 10.08 9.60 -1.01
N ILE A 74 10.45 8.66 -0.14
CA ILE A 74 9.54 8.09 0.86
C ILE A 74 8.96 9.14 1.81
N GLN A 75 9.67 10.23 2.10
CA GLN A 75 9.17 11.29 2.97
C GLN A 75 8.05 12.07 2.29
N GLU A 76 8.24 12.47 1.03
CA GLU A 76 7.23 13.13 0.22
C GLU A 76 6.02 12.24 -0.01
N ILE A 77 6.23 10.96 -0.33
CA ILE A 77 5.16 9.96 -0.52
C ILE A 77 4.35 9.77 0.78
N THR A 78 5.02 9.69 1.94
CA THR A 78 4.33 9.53 3.23
C THR A 78 3.37 10.69 3.51
N SER A 79 3.65 11.89 3.01
CA SER A 79 2.75 13.05 3.20
C SER A 79 1.40 12.90 2.48
N LEU A 80 1.31 12.01 1.49
CA LEU A 80 0.13 11.81 0.64
C LEU A 80 -0.79 10.67 1.12
N ILE A 81 -0.43 9.93 2.18
CA ILE A 81 -1.25 8.82 2.71
C ILE A 81 -2.62 9.26 3.24
N ASN A 82 -2.79 10.57 3.51
CA ASN A 82 -4.04 11.16 3.96
C ASN A 82 -4.61 12.15 2.92
N ASP A 83 -4.16 12.07 1.66
CA ASP A 83 -4.70 12.94 0.61
C ASP A 83 -6.22 12.70 0.48
N PRO A 84 -7.04 13.77 0.36
CA PRO A 84 -8.48 13.62 0.19
C PRO A 84 -8.88 12.87 -1.08
N ASP A 85 -8.03 12.87 -2.11
CA ASP A 85 -8.22 12.06 -3.31
C ASP A 85 -7.82 10.60 -3.04
N LYS A 86 -8.81 9.70 -3.10
CA LYS A 86 -8.62 8.28 -2.82
C LYS A 86 -7.70 7.57 -3.79
N LYS A 87 -7.59 8.04 -5.03
CA LYS A 87 -6.61 7.50 -5.98
C LYS A 87 -5.19 7.88 -5.56
N ILE A 88 -4.99 9.12 -5.11
CA ILE A 88 -3.68 9.58 -4.61
C ILE A 88 -3.30 8.82 -3.35
N GLN A 89 -4.24 8.66 -2.41
CA GLN A 89 -4.05 7.85 -1.21
C GLN A 89 -3.67 6.40 -1.57
N TRP A 90 -4.37 5.79 -2.54
CA TRP A 90 -4.09 4.43 -3.00
C TRP A 90 -2.66 4.28 -3.53
N ASP A 91 -2.26 5.13 -4.49
CA ASP A 91 -0.93 5.10 -5.10
C ASP A 91 0.16 5.39 -4.05
N ALA A 92 -0.11 6.27 -3.09
CA ALA A 92 0.79 6.55 -1.97
C ALA A 92 1.02 5.31 -1.09
N LEU A 93 -0.03 4.56 -0.75
CA LEU A 93 0.08 3.34 0.06
C LEU A 93 0.85 2.23 -0.66
N GLU A 94 0.63 2.05 -1.97
CA GLU A 94 1.41 1.10 -2.78
C GLU A 94 2.90 1.49 -2.82
N SER A 95 3.18 2.78 -2.96
CA SER A 95 4.53 3.32 -2.93
C SER A 95 5.20 3.13 -1.56
N VAL A 96 4.50 3.44 -0.46
CA VAL A 96 5.01 3.20 0.91
C VAL A 96 5.30 1.72 1.12
N MET A 97 4.44 0.82 0.67
CA MET A 97 4.63 -0.62 0.80
C MET A 97 5.94 -1.09 0.15
N THR A 98 6.24 -0.61 -1.05
CA THR A 98 7.45 -1.00 -1.80
C THR A 98 8.72 -0.28 -1.34
N CYS A 99 8.58 0.90 -0.74
CA CYS A 99 9.72 1.73 -0.32
C CYS A 99 10.10 1.57 1.16
N SER A 100 9.20 1.07 2.01
CA SER A 100 9.41 0.86 3.46
C SER A 100 10.33 -0.32 3.76
N THR A 101 11.62 -0.16 3.43
CA THR A 101 12.67 -1.16 3.59
C THR A 101 13.91 -0.55 4.25
N GLY A 102 14.76 -1.36 4.86
CA GLY A 102 16.02 -0.88 5.47
C GLY A 102 15.77 0.20 6.52
N THR A 103 16.36 1.38 6.36
CA THR A 103 16.22 2.53 7.28
C THR A 103 14.80 3.08 7.40
N ASP A 104 13.95 2.86 6.39
CA ASP A 104 12.60 3.41 6.33
C ASP A 104 11.52 2.35 6.58
N VAL A 105 11.91 1.17 7.09
CA VAL A 105 10.97 0.05 7.34
C VAL A 105 9.85 0.43 8.32
N GLU A 106 10.10 1.36 9.23
CA GLU A 106 9.09 1.90 10.15
C GLU A 106 7.89 2.55 9.44
N LYS A 107 8.08 3.06 8.22
CA LYS A 107 7.01 3.67 7.43
C LYS A 107 5.92 2.65 7.03
N PHE A 108 6.22 1.36 7.08
CA PHE A 108 5.22 0.30 6.88
C PHE A 108 4.01 0.45 7.82
N ILE A 109 4.20 1.03 9.02
CA ILE A 109 3.09 1.24 9.96
C ILE A 109 1.94 2.02 9.34
N PHE A 110 2.20 2.94 8.40
CA PHE A 110 1.16 3.71 7.72
C PHE A 110 0.21 2.82 6.90
N VAL A 111 0.72 1.75 6.28
CA VAL A 111 -0.10 0.76 5.59
C VAL A 111 -0.94 -0.04 6.58
N VAL A 112 -0.36 -0.39 7.73
CA VAL A 112 -1.07 -1.12 8.80
C VAL A 112 -2.25 -0.31 9.36
N LYS A 113 -2.10 1.01 9.54
CA LYS A 113 -3.19 1.87 10.03
C LYS A 113 -4.42 1.86 9.13
N GLU A 114 -4.21 1.75 7.82
CA GLU A 114 -5.30 1.75 6.85
C GLU A 114 -6.12 0.46 6.85
N LEU A 115 -5.73 -0.58 7.61
CA LEU A 115 -6.62 -1.73 7.84
C LEU A 115 -7.94 -1.31 8.49
N GLU A 116 -7.92 -0.28 9.34
CA GLU A 116 -9.09 0.28 10.04
C GLU A 116 -9.83 1.35 9.21
N SER A 117 -9.41 1.61 7.97
CA SER A 117 -10.04 2.63 7.13
C SER A 117 -11.54 2.38 6.96
N SER A 118 -12.33 3.45 7.09
CA SER A 118 -13.77 3.41 6.83
C SER A 118 -14.07 3.31 5.33
N ASP A 119 -13.10 3.65 4.48
CA ASP A 119 -13.16 3.39 3.05
C ASP A 119 -12.81 1.92 2.80
N ASP A 120 -13.81 1.15 2.35
CA ASP A 120 -13.68 -0.28 2.09
C ASP A 120 -12.59 -0.60 1.05
N SER A 121 -12.39 0.27 0.06
CA SER A 121 -11.38 0.06 -0.97
C SER A 121 -9.98 0.27 -0.41
N ILE A 122 -9.77 1.30 0.41
CA ILE A 122 -8.49 1.54 1.08
C ILE A 122 -8.20 0.45 2.13
N SER A 123 -9.20 0.03 2.89
CA SER A 123 -9.05 -1.07 3.86
C SER A 123 -8.67 -2.38 3.18
N ARG A 124 -9.33 -2.75 2.07
CA ARG A 124 -8.96 -3.94 1.28
C ARG A 124 -7.60 -3.80 0.59
N LEU A 125 -7.22 -2.61 0.14
CA LEU A 125 -5.85 -2.35 -0.33
C LEU A 125 -4.84 -2.66 0.78
N ALA A 126 -5.04 -2.10 1.97
CA ALA A 126 -4.17 -2.33 3.12
C ALA A 126 -4.08 -3.84 3.45
N MET A 127 -5.19 -4.57 3.42
CA MET A 127 -5.19 -6.03 3.59
C MET A 127 -4.29 -6.73 2.56
N ARG A 128 -4.41 -6.34 1.27
CA ARG A 128 -3.58 -6.88 0.20
C ARG A 128 -2.10 -6.56 0.42
N LEU A 129 -1.76 -5.32 0.78
CA LEU A 129 -0.38 -4.89 1.00
C LEU A 129 0.24 -5.57 2.23
N VAL A 130 -0.46 -5.59 3.37
CA VAL A 130 0.01 -6.26 4.61
C VAL A 130 0.16 -7.77 4.39
N SER A 131 -0.72 -8.41 3.63
CA SER A 131 -0.56 -9.83 3.29
C SER A 131 0.70 -10.12 2.46
N ASN A 132 1.23 -9.13 1.75
CA ASN A 132 2.46 -9.26 0.97
C ASN A 132 3.70 -8.74 1.73
N ALA A 133 3.55 -8.31 2.98
CA ALA A 133 4.66 -7.76 3.75
C ALA A 133 5.74 -8.80 4.07
N ASP A 134 6.99 -8.37 4.02
CA ASP A 134 8.11 -9.19 4.45
C ASP A 134 8.22 -9.25 5.98
N LEU A 135 9.10 -10.12 6.48
CA LEU A 135 9.28 -10.31 7.91
C LEU A 135 9.78 -9.02 8.61
N SER A 136 10.66 -8.26 7.97
CA SER A 136 11.23 -7.03 8.54
C SER A 136 10.16 -5.95 8.71
N GLN A 137 9.24 -5.83 7.75
CA GLN A 137 8.09 -4.94 7.80
C GLN A 137 7.13 -5.34 8.93
N LEU A 138 6.79 -6.63 9.04
CA LEU A 138 5.95 -7.12 10.13
C LEU A 138 6.59 -6.89 11.50
N GLU A 139 7.89 -7.14 11.66
CA GLU A 139 8.63 -6.88 12.89
C GLU A 139 8.66 -5.39 13.26
N ALA A 140 8.88 -4.51 12.27
CA ALA A 140 8.86 -3.07 12.49
C ALA A 140 7.46 -2.59 12.90
N GLY A 141 6.42 -3.06 12.21
CA GLY A 141 5.03 -2.78 12.56
C GLY A 141 4.71 -3.23 13.99
N PHE A 142 5.12 -4.45 14.36
CA PHE A 142 4.90 -4.99 15.70
C PHE A 142 5.65 -4.19 16.77
N LYS A 143 6.91 -3.83 16.55
CA LYS A 143 7.65 -2.98 17.50
C LYS A 143 6.97 -1.62 17.71
N LEU A 144 6.52 -0.98 16.63
CA LEU A 144 5.85 0.32 16.70
C LEU A 144 4.47 0.24 17.35
N SER A 145 3.74 -0.86 17.19
CA SER A 145 2.43 -1.03 17.82
C SER A 145 2.50 -0.91 19.35
N HIS A 146 3.61 -1.27 19.98
CA HIS A 146 3.80 -1.08 21.43
C HIS A 146 3.92 0.39 21.85
N THR A 147 4.38 1.25 20.92
CA THR A 147 4.64 2.68 21.20
C THR A 147 3.46 3.59 20.88
N LEU A 148 2.46 3.10 20.14
CA LEU A 148 1.35 3.91 19.59
C LEU A 148 0.10 3.95 20.48
N GLY A 149 0.22 3.57 21.76
CA GLY A 149 -0.88 3.66 22.73
C GLY A 149 -2.06 2.71 22.39
N PRO A 150 -3.32 3.11 22.67
CA PRO A 150 -4.49 2.25 22.45
C PRO A 150 -4.67 1.75 21.02
N PHE A 151 -4.38 2.60 20.03
CA PHE A 151 -4.36 2.24 18.60
C PHE A 151 -3.42 1.06 18.37
N GLY A 152 -2.21 1.16 18.92
CA GLY A 152 -1.19 0.14 18.76
C GLY A 152 -1.55 -1.21 19.39
N LYS A 153 -2.29 -1.22 20.50
CA LYS A 153 -2.72 -2.47 21.15
C LYS A 153 -3.63 -3.31 20.26
N LEU A 154 -4.49 -2.69 19.46
CA LEU A 154 -5.39 -3.40 18.54
C LEU A 154 -4.62 -4.13 17.42
N HIS A 155 -3.52 -3.53 16.96
CA HIS A 155 -2.67 -4.12 15.92
C HIS A 155 -1.61 -5.09 16.46
N GLU A 156 -1.22 -4.97 17.73
CA GLU A 156 -0.19 -5.80 18.35
C GLU A 156 -0.52 -7.30 18.26
N HIS A 157 -1.73 -7.69 18.64
CA HIS A 157 -2.18 -9.07 18.56
C HIS A 157 -2.15 -9.59 17.12
N GLY A 158 -2.78 -8.87 16.19
CA GLY A 158 -2.80 -9.26 14.78
C GLY A 158 -1.42 -9.40 14.15
N LEU A 159 -0.53 -8.44 14.37
CA LEU A 159 0.85 -8.48 13.87
C LEU A 159 1.65 -9.63 14.51
N SER A 160 1.47 -9.89 15.81
CA SER A 160 2.08 -11.04 16.48
C SER A 160 1.64 -12.36 15.85
N MET A 161 0.36 -12.46 15.47
CA MET A 161 -0.17 -13.63 14.76
C MET A 161 0.49 -13.79 13.39
N LEU A 162 0.63 -12.71 12.61
CA LEU A 162 1.32 -12.78 11.31
C LEU A 162 2.80 -13.20 11.44
N LEU A 163 3.48 -12.80 12.52
CA LEU A 163 4.87 -13.19 12.80
C LEU A 163 5.03 -14.68 13.16
N ARG A 164 3.98 -15.34 13.65
CA ARG A 164 4.01 -16.80 13.90
C ARG A 164 4.16 -17.62 12.61
N GLY A 165 3.81 -17.05 11.45
CA GLY A 165 3.98 -17.68 10.14
C GLY A 165 3.35 -19.08 10.08
N ASN A 166 4.14 -20.09 9.69
CA ASN A 166 3.69 -21.48 9.56
C ASN A 166 3.28 -22.15 10.89
N SER A 167 3.44 -21.47 12.03
CA SER A 167 2.98 -21.96 13.34
C SER A 167 1.51 -21.63 13.62
N ILE A 168 0.83 -20.94 12.70
CA ILE A 168 -0.62 -20.67 12.80
C ILE A 168 -1.39 -21.94 12.40
N THR A 169 -2.33 -22.33 13.25
CA THR A 169 -3.19 -23.50 13.04
C THR A 169 -4.55 -23.14 12.44
N GLU A 170 -5.32 -24.13 12.00
CA GLU A 170 -6.71 -23.92 11.57
C GLU A 170 -7.57 -23.32 12.71
N ALA A 171 -7.34 -23.78 13.95
CA ALA A 171 -8.05 -23.27 15.12
C ALA A 171 -7.75 -21.80 15.38
N ASP A 172 -6.49 -21.38 15.19
CA ASP A 172 -6.09 -19.97 15.27
C ASP A 172 -6.85 -19.13 14.22
N ILE A 173 -6.86 -19.57 12.96
CA ILE A 173 -7.58 -18.88 11.87
C ILE A 173 -9.07 -18.77 12.18
N ILE A 174 -9.71 -19.86 12.57
CA ILE A 174 -11.14 -19.87 12.92
C ILE A 174 -11.40 -18.93 14.10
N SER A 175 -10.53 -18.91 15.10
CA SER A 175 -10.65 -18.03 16.26
C SER A 175 -10.58 -16.56 15.86
N MET A 176 -9.61 -16.19 15.01
CA MET A 176 -9.47 -14.81 14.51
C MET A 176 -10.68 -14.39 13.67
N LEU A 177 -11.13 -15.24 12.75
CA LEU A 177 -12.27 -14.96 11.86
C LEU A 177 -13.61 -14.86 12.57
N LYS A 178 -13.76 -15.50 13.74
CA LYS A 178 -14.97 -15.44 14.58
C LYS A 178 -14.89 -14.39 15.69
N ASN A 179 -13.77 -13.66 15.78
CA ASN A 179 -13.58 -12.68 16.84
C ASN A 179 -14.62 -11.53 16.70
N PRO A 180 -15.24 -11.08 17.80
CA PRO A 180 -16.13 -9.91 17.77
C PRO A 180 -15.44 -8.65 17.23
N GLU A 181 -14.15 -8.48 17.53
CA GLU A 181 -13.33 -7.36 17.05
C GLU A 181 -13.11 -7.44 15.53
N PRO A 182 -13.58 -6.45 14.74
CA PRO A 182 -13.45 -6.48 13.28
C PRO A 182 -12.01 -6.56 12.78
N LEU A 183 -11.08 -5.91 13.48
CA LEU A 183 -9.67 -5.90 13.10
C LEU A 183 -9.03 -7.29 13.23
N ASP A 184 -9.39 -8.07 14.25
CA ASP A 184 -8.90 -9.44 14.39
C ASP A 184 -9.36 -10.33 13.24
N ARG A 185 -10.60 -10.15 12.75
CA ARG A 185 -11.09 -10.86 11.56
C ARG A 185 -10.29 -10.49 10.31
N ILE A 186 -9.94 -9.21 10.16
CA ILE A 186 -9.07 -8.73 9.08
C ILE A 186 -7.72 -9.44 9.12
N TYR A 187 -7.08 -9.49 10.28
CA TYR A 187 -5.81 -10.21 10.45
C TYR A 187 -5.94 -11.71 10.19
N GLY A 188 -7.06 -12.34 10.55
CA GLY A 188 -7.34 -13.73 10.23
C GLY A 188 -7.36 -13.99 8.72
N ALA A 189 -7.98 -13.11 7.95
CA ALA A 189 -8.01 -13.20 6.49
C ALA A 189 -6.62 -12.97 5.86
N ILE A 190 -5.86 -12.01 6.39
CA ILE A 190 -4.49 -11.74 5.96
C ILE A 190 -3.60 -12.96 6.23
N ALA A 191 -3.69 -13.57 7.42
CA ALA A 191 -2.97 -14.78 7.78
C ALA A 191 -3.33 -15.94 6.85
N ALA A 192 -4.61 -16.13 6.57
CA ALA A 192 -5.10 -17.14 5.65
C ALA A 192 -4.51 -16.97 4.24
N LYS A 193 -4.48 -15.75 3.69
CA LYS A 193 -3.87 -15.47 2.38
C LYS A 193 -2.37 -15.74 2.38
N ARG A 194 -1.64 -15.30 3.42
CA ARG A 194 -0.19 -15.51 3.55
C ARG A 194 0.19 -16.99 3.55
N LEU A 195 -0.65 -17.82 4.15
CA LEU A 195 -0.42 -19.25 4.31
C LEU A 195 -1.02 -20.10 3.18
N PHE A 196 -1.65 -19.48 2.18
CA PHE A 196 -2.39 -20.18 1.13
C PHE A 196 -1.59 -21.31 0.46
N ARG A 197 -0.30 -21.10 0.18
CA ARG A 197 0.55 -22.12 -0.47
C ARG A 197 0.73 -23.40 0.34
N HIS A 198 0.64 -23.32 1.66
CA HIS A 198 0.81 -24.46 2.57
C HIS A 198 -0.53 -24.95 3.13
N HIS A 199 -1.50 -24.05 3.28
CA HIS A 199 -2.79 -24.29 3.91
C HIS A 199 -3.92 -23.60 3.10
N PRO A 200 -4.23 -24.07 1.88
CA PRO A 200 -5.22 -23.43 1.01
C PRO A 200 -6.61 -23.33 1.65
N LYS A 201 -6.97 -24.34 2.45
CA LYS A 201 -8.21 -24.39 3.24
C LYS A 201 -8.41 -23.17 4.15
N PHE A 202 -7.35 -22.52 4.64
CA PHE A 202 -7.51 -21.34 5.49
C PHE A 202 -8.18 -20.19 4.74
N LEU A 203 -7.84 -20.01 3.47
CA LEU A 203 -8.43 -18.96 2.65
C LEU A 203 -9.86 -19.33 2.21
N GLU A 204 -10.14 -20.61 1.99
CA GLU A 204 -11.51 -21.11 1.77
C GLU A 204 -12.41 -20.83 2.98
N ILE A 205 -11.92 -21.07 4.20
CA ILE A 205 -12.64 -20.73 5.44
C ILE A 205 -12.93 -19.23 5.51
N ALA A 206 -11.92 -18.39 5.23
CA ALA A 206 -12.08 -16.94 5.23
C ALA A 206 -13.07 -16.45 4.16
N SER A 207 -13.08 -17.07 2.97
CA SER A 207 -14.04 -16.77 1.89
C SER A 207 -15.50 -17.04 2.28
N SER A 208 -15.72 -17.95 3.23
CA SER A 208 -17.05 -18.30 3.75
C SER A 208 -17.49 -17.41 4.93
N SER A 209 -16.74 -16.34 5.24
CA SER A 209 -17.07 -15.44 6.34
C SER A 209 -18.39 -14.68 6.10
N LEU A 210 -19.16 -14.48 7.17
CA LEU A 210 -20.34 -13.61 7.15
C LEU A 210 -19.96 -12.11 7.10
N ASP A 211 -18.72 -11.78 7.43
CA ASP A 211 -18.18 -10.44 7.23
C ASP A 211 -17.87 -10.24 5.74
N SER A 212 -18.63 -9.36 5.09
CA SER A 212 -18.57 -9.13 3.64
C SER A 212 -17.21 -8.63 3.16
N LYS A 213 -16.48 -7.88 3.99
CA LYS A 213 -15.13 -7.42 3.65
C LYS A 213 -14.17 -8.60 3.60
N ILE A 214 -14.28 -9.49 4.58
CA ILE A 214 -13.43 -10.68 4.71
C ILE A 214 -13.70 -11.69 3.60
N SER A 215 -14.97 -12.01 3.34
CA SER A 215 -15.32 -12.95 2.28
C SER A 215 -14.90 -12.42 0.92
N ARG A 216 -15.18 -11.15 0.61
CA ARG A 216 -14.76 -10.52 -0.65
C ARG A 216 -13.25 -10.54 -0.85
N PHE A 217 -12.47 -10.09 0.13
CA PHE A 217 -11.01 -10.10 0.06
C PHE A 217 -10.46 -11.52 -0.19
N SER A 218 -11.03 -12.51 0.50
CA SER A 218 -10.56 -13.89 0.43
C SER A 218 -10.94 -14.56 -0.89
N SER A 219 -12.13 -14.30 -1.43
CA SER A 219 -12.56 -14.78 -2.74
C SER A 219 -11.72 -14.17 -3.87
N GLU A 220 -11.50 -12.85 -3.84
CA GLU A 220 -10.61 -12.18 -4.82
C GLU A 220 -9.19 -12.78 -4.79
N ALA A 221 -8.70 -13.14 -3.60
CA ALA A 221 -7.40 -13.80 -3.44
C ALA A 221 -7.39 -15.24 -3.96
N LEU A 222 -8.47 -16.02 -3.78
CA LEU A 222 -8.61 -17.36 -4.35
C LEU A 222 -8.61 -17.32 -5.88
N ASP A 223 -9.35 -16.40 -6.49
CA ASP A 223 -9.40 -16.23 -7.94
C ASP A 223 -8.02 -15.86 -8.51
N THR A 224 -7.24 -15.06 -7.78
CA THR A 224 -5.91 -14.62 -8.22
C THR A 224 -4.83 -15.69 -8.03
N LEU A 225 -4.93 -16.51 -6.97
CA LEU A 225 -3.89 -17.48 -6.59
C LEU A 225 -4.18 -18.91 -7.05
N GLY A 226 -5.43 -19.23 -7.41
CA GLY A 226 -5.86 -20.53 -7.91
C GLY A 226 -5.71 -20.72 -9.41
N ASN A 227 -5.43 -19.63 -10.15
CA ASN A 227 -5.06 -19.63 -11.57
C ASN A 227 -3.54 -19.69 -11.75
#